data_AF-A0A9E6CLC4-F1
#
_entry.id   AF-A0A9E6CLC4-F1
#
_cell.length_a   1.000
_cell.length_b   1.000
_cell.length_c   1.000
_cell.angle_alpha   90.00
_cell.angle_beta   90.00
_cell.angle_gamma   90.00
#
_symmetry.space_group_name_H-M   'P 1'
#
loop_
_entity.id
_entity.type
_entity.pdbx_description
1 polymer ?
#
loop_
_entity_poly.entity_id
_entity_poly.type
_entity_poly.pdbx_seq_one_letter_code
_entity_poly.pdbx_strand_id
1 'polypeptide(L)' 'PTEVEQLRADTTKAKRILGWEPKTTFDELIKIMVDYDMRLIGLQPIGEGIELSGKKGFSYTNHDFSLVTKAERT' A
#
# COMPACT_ATOMS: atom_id res chain seq x y z
N PRO A 1 27.29 -11.29 5.86
CA PRO A 1 26.02 -11.70 6.47
C PRO A 1 25.12 -10.48 6.65
N THR A 2 24.49 -10.03 5.57
CA THR A 2 23.82 -8.72 5.49
C THR A 2 22.31 -8.86 5.29
N GLU A 3 21.82 -10.08 5.16
CA GLU A 3 20.39 -10.36 5.05
C GLU A 3 19.82 -10.70 6.43
N VAL A 4 18.69 -10.07 6.74
CA VAL A 4 17.92 -10.35 7.93
C VAL A 4 16.82 -11.33 7.53
N GLU A 5 16.86 -12.54 8.08
CA GLU A 5 15.93 -13.62 7.70
C GLU A 5 14.49 -13.35 8.16
N GLN A 6 14.30 -12.57 9.23
CA GLN A 6 12.98 -12.30 9.79
C GLN A 6 12.86 -10.89 10.37
N LEU A 7 11.79 -10.18 10.01
CA LEU A 7 11.42 -8.89 10.57
C LEU A 7 10.03 -8.97 11.19
N ARG A 8 9.94 -8.76 12.52
CA ARG A 8 8.68 -8.68 13.25
C ARG A 8 8.76 -7.56 14.28
N ALA A 9 7.95 -6.52 14.10
CA ALA A 9 7.88 -5.39 15.02
C ALA A 9 6.86 -5.63 16.15
N ASP A 10 7.16 -5.14 17.35
CA ASP A 10 6.20 -4.98 18.45
C ASP A 10 5.77 -3.50 18.54
N THR A 11 4.48 -3.24 18.29
CA THR A 11 3.90 -1.90 18.24
C THR A 11 3.23 -1.49 19.55
N THR A 12 3.34 -2.29 20.62
CA THR A 12 2.67 -2.06 21.91
C THR A 12 3.01 -0.69 22.51
N LYS A 13 4.26 -0.23 22.38
CA LYS A 13 4.67 1.11 22.86
C LYS A 13 3.93 2.23 22.12
N ALA A 14 3.82 2.13 20.80
CA ALA A 14 3.13 3.13 19.97
C ALA A 14 1.63 3.16 20.29
N LYS A 15 1.01 1.98 20.46
CA LYS A 15 -0.39 1.88 20.88
C LYS A 15 -0.62 2.54 22.24
N ARG A 16 0.23 2.27 23.23
CA ARG A 16 0.07 2.81 24.60
C ARG A 16 0.27 4.32 24.67
N ILE A 17 1.29 4.85 24.01
CA ILE A 17 1.69 6.26 24.15
C ILE A 17 0.93 7.15 23.16
N LEU A 18 0.71 6.66 21.94
CA LEU A 18 0.17 7.47 20.84
C LEU A 18 -1.28 7.08 20.49
N GLY A 19 -1.84 6.04 21.10
CA GLY A 19 -3.11 5.47 20.66
C GLY A 19 -3.05 4.91 19.24
N TRP A 20 -1.85 4.69 18.71
CA TRP A 20 -1.66 4.34 17.32
C TRP A 20 -1.98 2.87 17.06
N GLU A 21 -2.71 2.61 15.97
CA GLU A 21 -2.97 1.28 15.45
C GLU A 21 -2.97 1.28 13.91
N PRO A 22 -2.58 0.16 13.27
CA PRO A 22 -2.60 0.07 11.82
C PRO A 22 -4.05 0.10 11.31
N LYS A 23 -4.31 0.98 10.33
CA LYS A 23 -5.64 1.10 9.72
C LYS A 23 -5.90 0.05 8.64
N THR A 24 -4.86 -0.52 8.05
CA THR A 24 -4.93 -1.42 6.89
C THR A 24 -4.20 -2.72 7.21
N THR A 25 -4.82 -3.85 6.90
CA THR A 25 -4.20 -5.18 7.02
C THR A 25 -3.34 -5.48 5.80
N PHE A 26 -2.55 -6.55 5.87
CA PHE A 26 -1.71 -6.97 4.75
C PHE A 26 -2.53 -7.35 3.51
N ASP A 27 -3.61 -8.10 3.69
CA ASP A 27 -4.47 -8.54 2.57
C ASP A 27 -5.17 -7.36 1.89
N GLU A 28 -5.63 -6.39 2.66
CA GLU A 28 -6.22 -5.17 2.12
C GLU A 28 -5.19 -4.34 1.35
N LEU A 29 -3.96 -4.24 1.86
CA LEU A 29 -2.88 -3.54 1.19
C LEU A 29 -2.56 -4.16 -0.16
N ILE A 30 -2.50 -5.49 -0.26
CA ILE A 30 -2.29 -6.19 -1.53
C ILE A 30 -3.36 -5.81 -2.54
N LYS A 31 -4.64 -5.86 -2.14
CA LYS A 31 -5.76 -5.51 -3.03
C LYS A 31 -5.68 -4.07 -3.51
N ILE A 32 -5.36 -3.14 -2.61
CA ILE A 32 -5.15 -1.73 -2.94
C ILE A 32 -4.04 -1.62 -3.99
N MET A 33 -2.85 -2.18 -3.74
CA MET A 33 -1.71 -2.08 -4.65
C MET A 33 -2.03 -2.64 -6.05
N VAL A 34 -2.58 -3.86 -6.12
CA VAL A 34 -2.86 -4.52 -7.40
C VAL A 34 -3.92 -3.77 -8.20
N ASP A 35 -4.99 -3.30 -7.57
CA ASP A 35 -6.04 -2.58 -8.29
C ASP A 35 -5.53 -1.26 -8.89
N TYR A 36 -4.69 -0.52 -8.16
CA TYR A 36 -4.09 0.71 -8.67
C TYR A 36 -3.07 0.43 -9.78
N ASP A 37 -2.23 -0.61 -9.66
CA ASP A 37 -1.29 -1.00 -10.72
C ASP A 37 -2.03 -1.42 -11.99
N MET A 38 -3.13 -2.17 -11.87
CA MET A 38 -3.99 -2.53 -13.01
C MET A 38 -4.55 -1.29 -13.70
N ARG A 39 -5.04 -0.29 -12.95
CA ARG A 39 -5.50 0.98 -13.54
C ARG A 39 -4.39 1.74 -14.23
N LEU A 40 -3.19 1.76 -13.64
CA LEU A 40 -2.03 2.46 -14.19
C LEU A 40 -1.65 1.93 -15.59
N ILE A 41 -1.77 0.63 -15.81
CA ILE A 41 -1.51 0.00 -17.12
C ILE A 41 -2.74 -0.04 -18.05
N GLY A 42 -3.85 0.61 -17.66
CA GLY A 42 -5.07 0.69 -18.45
C GLY A 42 -5.98 -0.54 -18.40
N LEU A 43 -5.72 -1.50 -17.49
CA LEU A 43 -6.61 -2.63 -17.24
C LEU A 43 -7.75 -2.24 -16.29
N GLN A 44 -8.86 -2.96 -16.38
CA GLN A 44 -9.97 -2.83 -15.44
C GLN A 44 -9.75 -3.78 -14.25
N PRO A 45 -9.49 -3.27 -13.04
CA PRO A 45 -9.42 -4.10 -11.84
C PRO A 45 -10.81 -4.52 -11.35
N ILE A 46 -10.83 -5.45 -10.39
CA ILE A 46 -12.04 -5.80 -9.63
C ILE A 46 -12.54 -4.58 -8.85
N GLY A 47 -11.62 -3.75 -8.34
CA GLY A 47 -11.92 -2.46 -7.71
C GLY A 47 -12.17 -2.54 -6.21
N GLU A 48 -12.06 -3.72 -5.60
CA GLU A 48 -12.21 -3.93 -4.16
C GLU A 48 -11.18 -3.11 -3.35
N GLY A 49 -9.91 -3.11 -3.80
CA GLY A 49 -8.84 -2.33 -3.18
C GLY A 49 -9.08 -0.83 -3.28
N ILE A 50 -9.60 -0.36 -4.40
CA ILE A 50 -9.87 1.08 -4.60
C ILE A 50 -11.06 1.54 -3.75
N GLU A 51 -12.09 0.71 -3.62
CA GLU A 51 -13.19 0.98 -2.70
C GLU A 51 -12.71 0.97 -1.24
N LEU A 52 -11.87 0.01 -0.84
CA LEU A 52 -11.26 -0.07 0.48
C LEU A 52 -10.41 1.17 0.80
N SER A 53 -9.60 1.63 -0.16
CA SER A 53 -8.82 2.87 -0.06
C SER A 53 -9.73 4.07 0.23
N GLY A 54 -10.84 4.19 -0.51
CA GLY A 54 -11.85 5.22 -0.28
C GLY A 54 -12.51 5.14 1.11
N LYS A 55 -12.97 3.95 1.52
CA LYS A 55 -13.61 3.71 2.84
C LYS A 55 -12.70 4.06 4.01
N LYS A 56 -11.39 3.82 3.87
CA LYS A 56 -10.40 4.08 4.92
C LYS A 56 -9.84 5.51 4.89
N GLY A 57 -10.33 6.36 3.99
CA GLY A 57 -9.91 7.76 3.88
C GLY A 57 -8.54 7.93 3.24
N PHE A 58 -8.08 6.96 2.44
CA PHE A 58 -6.84 7.04 1.65
C PHE A 58 -7.07 7.56 0.23
N SER A 59 -8.24 8.15 -0.04
CA SER A 59 -8.64 8.71 -1.34
C SER A 59 -7.81 9.91 -1.81
N TYR A 60 -6.89 10.42 -0.98
CA TYR A 60 -5.90 11.43 -1.37
C TYR A 60 -4.72 10.86 -2.16
N THR A 61 -4.65 9.53 -2.31
CA THR A 61 -3.60 8.86 -3.09
C THR A 61 -4.14 8.44 -4.45
N ASN A 62 -3.60 9.01 -5.52
CA ASN A 62 -3.88 8.57 -6.90
C ASN A 62 -2.86 7.52 -7.39
N HIS A 63 -1.89 7.11 -6.56
CA HIS A 63 -0.81 6.18 -6.91
C HIS A 63 0.02 6.57 -8.16
N ASP A 64 -0.21 7.76 -8.72
CA ASP A 64 0.45 8.31 -9.92
C ASP A 64 1.99 8.39 -9.83
N PHE A 65 2.55 8.40 -8.60
CA PHE A 65 3.99 8.55 -8.34
C PHE A 65 4.79 7.24 -8.33
N SER A 66 4.19 6.06 -8.59
CA SER A 66 4.94 4.80 -8.65
C SER A 66 5.85 4.67 -9.88
N LEU A 67 5.75 5.60 -10.83
CA LEU A 67 6.65 5.70 -11.98
C LEU A 67 8.00 6.26 -11.52
N VAL A 68 8.88 5.37 -11.03
CA VAL A 68 10.32 5.55 -11.32
C VAL A 68 10.41 5.57 -12.84
N THR A 69 10.67 6.75 -13.37
CA THR A 69 10.82 7.10 -14.77
C THR A 69 11.23 5.90 -15.62
N LYS A 70 10.35 5.48 -16.51
CA LYS A 70 10.73 4.75 -17.74
C LYS A 70 11.47 5.71 -18.69
N ALA A 71 12.42 6.49 -18.16
CA ALA A 71 13.28 7.43 -18.87
C ALA A 71 14.75 6.95 -18.88
N GLU A 72 15.00 5.68 -18.54
CA GLU A 72 16.31 5.03 -18.70
C GLU A 72 16.19 3.68 -19.43
N ARG A 73 15.35 3.62 -20.46
CA ARG A 73 15.48 2.60 -21.50
C ARG A 73 15.46 3.31 -22.85
N THR A 74 16.66 3.34 -23.45
CA THR A 74 17.15 3.98 -24.68
C THR A 74 17.36 5.49 -24.63
#